data_AF-A0A8H5MEP8-F1
#
_entry.id   AF-A0A8H5MEP8-F1
#
_cell.length_a   1.000
_cell.length_b   1.000
_cell.length_c   1.000
_cell.angle_alpha   90.00
_cell.angle_beta   90.00
_cell.angle_gamma   90.00
#
_symmetry.space_group_name_H-M   'P 1'
#
loop_
_entity.id
_entity.type
_entity.pdbx_description
1 polymer ?
#
loop_
_entity_poly.entity_id
_entity_poly.type
_entity_poly.pdbx_seq_one_letter_code
_entity_poly.pdbx_strand_id
1 'polypeptide(L)'
;MCCIAPSSRHEFRVRGGIMAYEHLRTEYAPHQQLTDFQIANITQSIMLHPVAFEQGQSSPVAMLTHLGAFLDVYGYGALGPDSMDSLIHRDTVREIERAFPRLDMNEMTVTFGTMLKGKPDSFFAHFLHERQLLGDGSVADTH
;
A
#
# COMPACT_ATOMS: atom_id res chain seq x y z
N MET A 1 -9.17 26.50 -7.52
CA MET A 1 -7.81 26.62 -6.95
C MET A 1 -7.96 26.67 -5.44
N CYS A 2 -7.89 25.52 -4.76
CA CYS A 2 -8.02 25.45 -3.31
C CYS A 2 -6.68 24.96 -2.74
N CYS A 3 -5.99 25.86 -2.05
CA CYS A 3 -4.74 25.58 -1.37
C CYS A 3 -5.04 24.75 -0.11
N ILE A 4 -4.87 23.43 -0.18
CA ILE A 4 -4.71 22.64 1.05
C ILE A 4 -3.29 22.92 1.54
N ALA A 5 -3.18 23.80 2.54
CA ALA A 5 -1.94 23.98 3.29
C ALA A 5 -1.44 22.61 3.80
N PRO A 6 -0.12 22.35 3.82
CA PRO A 6 0.44 21.09 4.29
C PRO A 6 0.27 21.02 5.81
N SER A 7 -0.92 20.64 6.27
CA SER A 7 -1.18 20.41 7.69
C SER A 7 -0.39 19.19 8.11
N SER A 8 0.81 19.34 8.66
CA SER A 8 1.77 18.33 9.13
C SER A 8 1.24 17.14 9.95
N ARG A 9 -0.07 17.00 10.19
CA ARG A 9 -0.72 15.95 11.00
C ARG A 9 -1.27 14.72 10.28
N HIS A 10 -1.67 14.80 9.01
CA HIS A 10 -2.32 13.64 8.35
C HIS A 10 -1.34 12.81 7.53
N GLU A 11 -1.34 11.49 7.72
CA GLU A 11 -0.58 10.52 6.93
C GLU A 11 -0.97 10.56 5.45
N PHE A 12 -0.05 10.18 4.55
CA PHE A 12 -0.28 10.27 3.11
C PHE A 12 -1.53 9.49 2.66
N ARG A 13 -1.85 8.40 3.37
CA ARG A 13 -2.97 7.49 3.09
C ARG A 13 -4.32 8.09 3.44
N VAL A 14 -4.39 8.77 4.58
CA VAL A 14 -5.59 9.48 5.01
C VAL A 14 -5.87 10.62 4.05
N ARG A 15 -4.84 11.38 3.64
CA ARG A 15 -5.02 12.42 2.61
C ARG A 15 -5.38 11.85 1.26
N GLY A 16 -4.68 10.81 0.82
CA GLY A 16 -4.92 10.12 -0.45
C GLY A 16 -6.35 9.59 -0.52
N GLY A 17 -6.82 8.97 0.57
CA GLY A 17 -8.20 8.52 0.69
C GLY A 17 -9.21 9.67 0.64
N ILE A 18 -8.99 10.77 1.36
CA ILE A 18 -9.88 11.95 1.29
C ILE A 18 -9.92 12.54 -0.12
N MET A 19 -8.76 12.70 -0.77
CA MET A 19 -8.71 13.22 -2.14
C MET A 19 -9.40 12.28 -3.13
N ALA A 20 -9.21 10.96 -2.98
CA ALA A 20 -9.90 9.97 -3.79
C ALA A 20 -11.41 10.01 -3.56
N TYR A 21 -11.86 10.13 -2.31
CA TYR A 21 -13.28 10.26 -1.97
C TYR A 21 -13.92 11.47 -2.67
N GLU A 22 -13.31 12.65 -2.52
CA GLU A 22 -13.79 13.89 -3.14
C GLU A 22 -13.84 13.75 -4.67
N HIS A 23 -12.77 13.24 -5.28
CA HIS A 23 -12.72 13.02 -6.73
C HIS A 23 -13.80 12.03 -7.21
N LEU A 24 -13.92 10.87 -6.56
CA LEU A 24 -14.88 9.84 -6.93
C LEU A 24 -16.33 10.35 -6.78
N ARG A 25 -16.60 11.09 -5.70
CA ARG A 25 -17.90 11.69 -5.45
C ARG A 25 -18.24 12.79 -6.46
N THR A 26 -17.28 13.62 -6.85
CA THR A 26 -17.52 14.70 -7.81
C THR A 26 -17.70 14.17 -9.23
N GLU A 27 -16.88 13.22 -9.66
CA GLU A 27 -16.84 12.79 -11.06
C GLU A 27 -17.78 11.61 -11.36
N TYR A 28 -17.94 10.65 -10.43
CA TYR A 28 -18.59 9.37 -10.74
C TYR A 28 -19.97 9.20 -10.11
N ALA A 29 -20.24 9.86 -8.97
CA ALA A 29 -21.56 9.81 -8.33
C ALA A 29 -22.66 10.50 -9.16
N PRO A 30 -22.44 11.69 -9.80
CA PRO A 30 -23.48 12.35 -10.58
C PRO A 30 -23.94 11.53 -11.79
N HIS A 31 -23.03 10.72 -12.35
CA HIS A 31 -23.30 9.84 -13.48
C HIS A 31 -23.76 8.44 -13.07
N GLN A 32 -23.98 8.19 -11.78
CA GLN A 32 -24.36 6.89 -11.23
C GLN A 32 -23.42 5.74 -11.64
N GLN A 33 -22.16 6.06 -11.97
CA GLN A 33 -21.16 5.05 -12.33
C GLN A 33 -20.68 4.30 -11.09
N LEU A 34 -20.66 4.97 -9.94
CA LEU A 34 -20.33 4.38 -8.65
C LEU A 34 -21.40 4.77 -7.62
N THR A 35 -21.81 3.79 -6.84
CA THR A 35 -22.63 3.99 -5.64
C THR A 35 -21.81 4.56 -4.49
N ASP A 36 -22.47 5.22 -3.54
CA ASP A 36 -21.81 5.72 -2.32
C ASP A 36 -21.07 4.61 -1.56
N PHE A 37 -21.61 3.39 -1.56
CA PHE A 37 -20.97 2.22 -0.96
C PHE A 37 -19.66 1.86 -1.67
N GLN A 38 -19.64 1.87 -3.01
CA GLN A 38 -18.42 1.59 -3.78
C GLN A 38 -17.36 2.69 -3.57
N ILE A 39 -17.78 3.96 -3.53
CA ILE A 39 -16.88 5.09 -3.26
C ILE A 39 -16.27 4.97 -1.86
N ALA A 40 -17.09 4.67 -0.85
CA ALA A 40 -16.62 4.44 0.52
C ALA A 40 -15.66 3.25 0.60
N ASN A 41 -15.97 2.15 -0.09
CA ASN A 41 -15.12 0.96 -0.10
C ASN A 41 -13.74 1.23 -0.74
N ILE A 42 -13.69 1.94 -1.87
CA ILE A 42 -12.42 2.34 -2.50
C ILE A 42 -11.62 3.27 -1.59
N THR A 43 -12.30 4.26 -1.00
CA THR A 43 -11.70 5.22 -0.07
C THR A 43 -11.05 4.50 1.11
N GLN A 44 -11.79 3.60 1.76
CA GLN A 44 -11.29 2.81 2.87
C GLN A 44 -10.13 1.89 2.45
N SER A 45 -10.21 1.28 1.27
CA SER A 45 -9.15 0.45 0.72
C SER A 45 -7.85 1.24 0.56
N ILE A 46 -7.90 2.47 0.03
CA ILE A 46 -6.72 3.35 -0.08
C ILE A 46 -6.18 3.74 1.29
N MET A 47 -7.04 4.01 2.28
CA MET A 47 -6.57 4.38 3.61
C MET A 47 -5.87 3.22 4.34
N LEU A 48 -6.34 1.98 4.10
CA LEU A 48 -5.92 0.79 4.85
C LEU A 48 -4.99 -0.15 4.08
N HIS A 49 -4.68 0.12 2.80
CA HIS A 49 -3.85 -0.78 1.97
C HIS A 49 -2.48 -1.20 2.52
N PRO A 50 -1.79 -0.48 3.42
CA PRO A 50 -0.52 -0.93 3.98
C PRO A 50 -0.65 -1.54 5.38
N VAL A 51 -1.89 -1.68 5.87
CA VAL A 51 -2.16 -2.35 7.14
C VAL A 51 -2.32 -3.84 6.86
N ALA A 52 -1.45 -4.66 7.44
CA ALA A 52 -1.69 -6.09 7.51
C ALA A 52 -2.77 -6.34 8.59
N PHE A 53 -3.90 -6.91 8.21
CA PHE A 53 -4.93 -7.31 9.16
C PHE A 53 -4.63 -8.71 9.67
N GLU A 54 -4.24 -8.85 10.94
CA GLU A 54 -4.13 -10.17 11.58
C GLU A 54 -5.51 -10.78 11.88
N GLN A 55 -6.50 -9.92 12.16
CA GLN A 55 -7.88 -10.30 12.48
C GLN A 55 -8.87 -9.29 11.87
N GLY A 56 -10.06 -9.77 11.49
CA GLY A 56 -11.12 -8.98 10.87
C GLY A 56 -11.28 -9.23 9.36
N GLN A 57 -12.39 -8.74 8.80
CA GLN A 57 -12.66 -8.83 7.36
C GLN A 57 -12.28 -7.51 6.68
N SER A 58 -11.31 -7.59 5.76
CA SER A 58 -11.05 -6.54 4.78
C SER A 58 -11.94 -6.78 3.54
N SER A 59 -12.27 -5.73 2.79
CA SER A 59 -13.01 -5.91 1.54
C SER A 59 -12.12 -6.58 0.49
N PRO A 60 -12.68 -7.29 -0.51
CA PRO A 60 -11.88 -7.84 -1.60
C PRO A 60 -11.02 -6.78 -2.32
N VAL A 61 -11.55 -5.56 -2.47
CA VAL A 61 -10.82 -4.43 -3.06
C VAL A 61 -9.63 -4.04 -2.19
N ALA A 62 -9.80 -3.97 -0.88
CA ALA A 62 -8.73 -3.64 0.05
C ALA A 62 -7.64 -4.72 0.08
N MET A 63 -8.02 -6.01 0.03
CA MET A 63 -7.06 -7.12 -0.02
C MET A 63 -6.23 -7.09 -1.31
N LEU A 64 -6.87 -6.91 -2.47
CA LEU A 64 -6.15 -6.81 -3.74
C LEU A 64 -5.24 -5.57 -3.78
N THR A 65 -5.69 -4.44 -3.23
CA THR A 65 -4.87 -3.22 -3.13
C THR A 65 -3.66 -3.45 -2.23
N HIS A 66 -3.82 -4.15 -1.11
CA HIS A 66 -2.71 -4.51 -0.22
C HIS A 66 -1.70 -5.42 -0.91
N LEU A 67 -2.17 -6.51 -1.55
CA LEU A 67 -1.30 -7.45 -2.25
C LEU A 67 -0.54 -6.80 -3.41
N GLY A 68 -1.20 -5.95 -4.19
CA GLY A 68 -0.54 -5.19 -5.27
C GLY A 68 0.57 -4.29 -4.74
N ALA A 69 0.24 -3.46 -3.73
CA ALA A 69 1.23 -2.58 -3.10
C ALA A 69 2.39 -3.37 -2.47
N PHE A 70 2.12 -4.52 -1.85
CA PHE A 70 3.14 -5.39 -1.28
C PHE A 70 4.07 -5.97 -2.34
N LEU A 71 3.53 -6.50 -3.44
CA LEU A 71 4.31 -7.07 -4.54
C LEU A 71 5.19 -6.01 -5.22
N ASP A 72 4.69 -4.79 -5.39
CA ASP A 72 5.45 -3.70 -6.01
C ASP A 72 6.62 -3.25 -5.15
N VAL A 73 6.46 -3.23 -3.82
CA VAL A 73 7.50 -2.80 -2.89
C VAL A 73 8.51 -3.90 -2.59
N TYR A 74 8.05 -5.13 -2.33
CA TYR A 74 8.91 -6.21 -1.82
C TYR A 74 9.24 -7.29 -2.86
N GLY A 75 8.49 -7.35 -3.96
CA GLY A 75 8.68 -8.34 -5.00
C GLY A 75 8.09 -9.73 -4.68
N TYR A 76 8.13 -10.59 -5.69
CA TYR A 76 7.52 -11.93 -5.66
C TYR A 76 8.11 -12.88 -4.61
N GLY A 77 9.42 -12.74 -4.33
CA GLY A 77 10.15 -13.61 -3.40
C GLY A 77 10.38 -13.01 -2.02
N ALA A 78 9.59 -12.00 -1.64
CA ALA A 78 9.81 -11.19 -0.44
C ALA A 78 9.94 -11.98 0.88
N LEU A 79 9.30 -13.15 0.97
CA LEU A 79 9.29 -14.00 2.17
C LEU A 79 9.98 -15.36 1.92
N GLY A 80 10.75 -15.46 0.84
CA GLY A 80 11.41 -16.69 0.40
C GLY A 80 11.15 -16.98 -1.09
N PRO A 81 11.92 -17.90 -1.69
CA PRO A 81 11.61 -18.41 -3.03
C PRO A 81 10.17 -18.89 -3.07
N ASP A 82 9.41 -18.42 -4.06
CA ASP A 82 8.05 -18.89 -4.35
C ASP A 82 7.00 -18.60 -3.26
N SER A 83 7.30 -17.65 -2.36
CA SER A 83 6.40 -17.23 -1.26
C SER A 83 5.04 -16.69 -1.71
N MET A 84 4.88 -16.40 -3.01
CA MET A 84 3.66 -15.83 -3.61
C MET A 84 2.97 -16.80 -4.59
N ASP A 85 3.47 -18.03 -4.77
CA ASP A 85 2.93 -19.00 -5.75
C ASP A 85 1.46 -19.34 -5.50
N SER A 86 1.03 -19.35 -4.23
CA SER A 86 -0.35 -19.61 -3.83
C SER A 86 -1.30 -18.43 -4.06
N LEU A 87 -0.76 -17.23 -4.35
CA LEU A 87 -1.54 -15.99 -4.50
C LEU A 87 -1.56 -15.50 -5.94
N ILE A 88 -0.42 -15.54 -6.63
CA ILE A 88 -0.31 -15.10 -8.03
C ILE A 88 0.77 -15.92 -8.75
N HIS A 89 0.48 -16.34 -9.99
CA HIS A 89 1.44 -17.11 -10.78
C HIS A 89 2.62 -16.25 -11.22
N ARG A 90 3.84 -16.80 -11.17
CA ARG A 90 5.06 -16.06 -11.49
C ARG A 90 5.10 -15.51 -12.91
N ASP A 91 4.52 -16.23 -13.86
CA ASP A 91 4.46 -15.76 -15.25
C ASP A 91 3.57 -14.53 -15.42
N THR A 92 2.47 -14.43 -14.65
CA THR A 92 1.65 -13.21 -14.62
C THR A 92 2.45 -12.01 -14.12
N VAL A 93 3.29 -12.19 -13.10
CA VAL A 93 4.15 -11.13 -12.59
C VAL A 93 5.18 -10.70 -13.65
N ARG A 94 5.78 -11.65 -14.36
CA ARG A 94 6.69 -11.35 -15.47
C ARG A 94 6.01 -10.59 -16.61
N GLU A 95 4.76 -10.92 -16.93
CA GLU A 95 3.98 -10.19 -17.93
C GLU A 95 3.74 -8.74 -17.50
N ILE A 96 3.36 -8.52 -16.24
CA ILE A 96 3.17 -7.18 -15.67
C ILE A 96 4.48 -6.39 -15.69
N GLU A 97 5.59 -6.96 -15.22
CA GLU A 97 6.90 -6.29 -15.19
C GLU A 97 7.43 -5.94 -16.59
N ARG A 98 7.09 -6.74 -17.61
CA ARG A 98 7.42 -6.42 -19.00
C ARG A 98 6.56 -5.29 -19.55
N ALA A 99 5.27 -5.26 -19.22
CA ALA A 99 4.34 -4.23 -19.68
C ALA A 99 4.54 -2.89 -18.95
N PHE A 100 4.91 -2.95 -17.67
CA PHE A 100 5.14 -1.82 -16.79
C PHE A 100 6.50 -1.97 -16.10
N PRO A 101 7.60 -1.68 -16.81
CA PRO A 101 8.94 -1.81 -16.26
C PRO A 101 9.09 -0.96 -14.99
N ARG A 102 9.62 -1.56 -13.92
CA ARG A 102 9.95 -0.83 -12.70
C ARG A 102 10.99 0.23 -13.02
N LEU A 103 10.67 1.47 -12.68
CA LEU A 103 11.62 2.57 -12.70
C LEU A 103 12.55 2.48 -11.47
N ASP A 104 13.52 3.39 -11.38
CA ASP A 104 14.45 3.42 -10.26
C ASP A 104 13.71 3.53 -8.92
N MET A 105 13.70 2.43 -8.17
CA MET A 105 13.05 2.33 -6.86
C MET A 105 13.79 3.13 -5.78
N ASN A 106 14.98 3.68 -6.06
CA ASN A 106 15.68 4.56 -5.13
C ASN A 106 14.85 5.79 -4.74
N GLU A 107 14.06 6.33 -5.68
CA GLU A 107 13.16 7.46 -5.38
C GLU A 107 12.08 7.07 -4.36
N MET A 108 11.58 5.83 -4.44
CA MET A 108 10.64 5.29 -3.47
C MET A 108 11.30 5.12 -2.10
N THR A 109 12.53 4.59 -2.05
CA THR A 109 13.30 4.45 -0.80
C THR A 109 13.57 5.81 -0.13
N VAL A 110 13.99 6.82 -0.92
CA VAL A 110 14.20 8.19 -0.43
C VAL A 110 12.90 8.80 0.07
N THR A 111 11.79 8.56 -0.64
CA THR A 111 10.46 9.02 -0.25
C THR A 111 10.03 8.41 1.08
N PHE A 112 10.18 7.09 1.26
CA PHE A 112 9.90 6.42 2.54
C PHE A 112 10.78 6.95 3.68
N GLY A 113 12.08 7.16 3.42
CA GLY A 113 13.00 7.74 4.41
C GLY A 113 12.58 9.15 4.85
N THR A 114 12.15 9.98 3.90
CA THR A 114 11.62 11.32 4.18
C THR A 114 10.31 11.26 4.98
N MET A 115 9.40 10.35 4.64
CA MET A 115 8.14 10.17 5.35
C MET A 115 8.37 9.74 6.81
N LEU A 116 9.29 8.80 7.06
CA LEU A 116 9.66 8.36 8.40
C LEU A 116 10.27 9.48 9.24
N LYS A 117 11.20 10.25 8.66
CA LYS A 117 11.83 11.40 9.34
C LYS A 117 10.81 12.51 9.65
N GLY A 118 9.88 12.76 8.75
CA GLY A 118 8.88 13.81 8.91
C GLY A 118 7.75 13.44 9.88
N LYS A 119 7.46 12.14 10.06
CA LYS A 119 6.35 11.63 10.88
C LYS A 119 6.71 10.30 11.56
N PRO A 120 7.56 10.33 12.59
CA PRO A 120 8.03 9.13 13.28
C PRO A 120 6.93 8.39 14.07
N ASP A 121 5.86 9.09 14.47
CA ASP A 121 4.70 8.50 15.17
C ASP A 121 3.57 8.08 14.21
N SER A 122 3.85 8.02 12.92
CA SER A 122 2.85 7.57 11.94
C SER A 122 2.67 6.06 12.02
N PHE A 123 1.48 5.59 11.70
CA PHE A 123 1.15 4.19 11.50
C PHE A 123 2.10 3.52 10.48
N PHE A 124 2.62 4.27 9.49
CA PHE A 124 3.65 3.75 8.59
C PHE A 124 4.98 3.44 9.31
N ALA A 125 5.40 4.31 10.23
CA ALA A 125 6.56 4.07 11.06
C ALA A 125 6.36 2.91 12.04
N HIS A 126 5.16 2.80 12.63
CA HIS A 126 4.80 1.65 13.47
C HIS A 126 4.85 0.32 12.71
N PHE A 127 4.26 0.25 11.51
CA PHE A 127 4.29 -0.96 10.68
C PHE A 127 5.71 -1.42 10.33
N LEU A 128 6.61 -0.49 10.01
CA LEU A 128 8.01 -0.82 9.71
C LEU A 128 8.78 -1.26 10.97
N HIS A 129 8.47 -0.68 12.13
CA HIS A 129 9.07 -1.09 13.40
C HIS A 129 8.64 -2.50 13.81
N GLU A 130 7.36 -2.85 13.66
CA GLU A 130 6.85 -4.21 13.91
C GLU A 130 7.51 -5.25 12.97
N ARG A 131 7.75 -4.92 11.69
CA ARG A 131 8.47 -5.83 10.80
C ARG A 131 9.96 -5.98 11.13
N GLN A 132 10.64 -4.94 11.63
CA GLN A 132 12.02 -5.10 12.12
C GLN A 132 12.09 -6.05 13.31
N LEU A 133 11.10 -6.01 14.20
CA LEU A 133 11.00 -6.95 15.34
C LEU A 133 10.68 -8.39 14.89
N LEU A 134 9.96 -8.56 13.79
CA LEU A 134 9.69 -9.88 13.18
C LEU A 134 10.85 -10.40 12.29
N GLY A 135 11.78 -9.52 11.89
CA GLY A 135 12.95 -9.83 11.08
C GLY A 135 14.21 -10.20 11.86
N ASP A 136 14.19 -10.06 13.19
CA ASP A 136 15.33 -10.39 14.08
C ASP A 136 15.31 -11.85 14.59
N GLY A 137 14.52 -12.71 13.95
CA GLY A 137 14.66 -14.16 14.05
C GLY A 137 15.87 -14.60 13.23
N SER A 138 17.06 -14.55 13.84
CA SER A 138 18.33 -14.99 13.26
C SER A 138 18.18 -16.30 12.47
N VAL A 139 18.32 -16.24 11.15
CA VAL A 139 18.92 -17.36 10.43
C VAL A 139 20.41 -17.25 10.72
N ALA A 140 20.81 -17.84 11.84
CA ALA A 140 22.20 -18.12 12.09
C ALA A 140 22.64 -19.11 10.99
N ASP A 141 23.48 -18.61 10.08
CA ASP A 141 24.31 -19.43 9.21
C ASP A 141 24.96 -20.53 10.07
N THR A 142 24.62 -21.78 9.78
CA THR A 142 25.41 -22.92 10.22
C THR A 142 25.85 -23.68 8.99
N HIS A 143 27.14 -23.55 8.72
CA HIS A 143 27.94 -24.50 7.96
C HIS A 143 27.90 -25.89 8.61
#